data_AF-A0A0Q3N4K9-F1
#
_entry.id   AF-A0A0Q3N4K9-F1
#
_cell.length_a   1.000
_cell.length_b   1.000
_cell.length_c   1.000
_cell.angle_alpha   90.00
_cell.angle_beta   90.00
_cell.angle_gamma   90.00
#
_symmetry.space_group_name_H-M   'P 1'
#
loop_
_entity.id
_entity.type
_entity.pdbx_description
1 polymer ?
#
loop_
_entity_poly.entity_id
_entity_poly.type
_entity_poly.pdbx_seq_one_letter_code
_entity_poly.pdbx_strand_id
1 'polypeptide(L)'
;MVFADWPLLPPELLSCIADCFLATSDIDYYMDFRAVCRSWRSATEDPKNSARPRHWVFIDRVFRTGPSLLVNTATGRFLRKELPMLRDYFVTDTTMDGLLLLMERDSPYALCVLNPLTGYMIRFMVTLPDGVTLEFPTLVCGPSPTLVLLCNKSLMAYLDDTYLVRCTRLILARTFRRVRGQSCLPLDQAD
;
A
#
# COMPACT_ATOMS: atom_id res chain seq x y z
N MET A 1 -39.97 -12.00 -17.68
CA MET A 1 -38.57 -11.59 -17.59
C MET A 1 -38.33 -11.16 -16.15
N VAL A 2 -37.67 -12.00 -15.35
CA VAL A 2 -37.34 -11.66 -13.97
C VAL A 2 -36.12 -10.76 -14.05
N PHE A 3 -36.28 -9.48 -13.72
CA PHE A 3 -35.11 -8.65 -13.47
C PHE A 3 -34.55 -9.07 -12.12
N ALA A 4 -33.26 -9.35 -12.07
CA ALA A 4 -32.59 -9.58 -10.81
C ALA A 4 -32.53 -8.24 -10.08
N ASP A 5 -33.26 -8.14 -8.97
CA ASP A 5 -33.27 -6.97 -8.10
C ASP A 5 -31.98 -6.94 -7.25
N TRP A 6 -30.84 -6.85 -7.92
CA TRP A 6 -29.51 -6.71 -7.32
C TRP A 6 -29.44 -5.61 -6.23
N PRO A 7 -30.13 -4.46 -6.36
CA PRO A 7 -30.18 -3.47 -5.29
C PRO A 7 -30.84 -3.94 -3.98
N LEU A 8 -31.65 -5.01 -4.02
CA LEU A 8 -32.38 -5.59 -2.88
C LEU A 8 -31.67 -6.79 -2.25
N LEU A 9 -30.43 -7.10 -2.67
CA LEU A 9 -29.64 -8.14 -2.02
C LEU A 9 -29.52 -7.87 -0.50
N PRO A 10 -29.74 -8.87 0.35
CA PRO A 10 -29.50 -8.77 1.78
C PRO A 10 -28.08 -8.25 2.09
N PRO A 11 -27.93 -7.32 3.05
CA PRO A 11 -26.62 -6.77 3.41
C PRO A 11 -25.58 -7.83 3.76
N GLU A 12 -26.00 -8.95 4.34
CA GLU A 12 -25.12 -10.06 4.73
C GLU A 12 -24.47 -10.71 3.51
N LEU A 13 -25.23 -10.90 2.43
CA LEU A 13 -24.69 -11.44 1.17
C LEU A 13 -23.74 -10.45 0.50
N LEU A 14 -24.06 -9.15 0.56
CA LEU A 14 -23.18 -8.10 0.04
C LEU A 14 -21.85 -8.08 0.81
N SER A 15 -21.89 -8.22 2.13
CA SER A 15 -20.68 -8.34 2.96
C SER A 15 -19.87 -9.58 2.56
N CYS A 16 -20.49 -10.76 2.44
CA CYS A 16 -19.78 -11.98 2.06
C CYS A 16 -19.08 -11.87 0.70
N ILE A 17 -19.75 -11.29 -0.31
CA ILE A 17 -19.14 -11.06 -1.63
C ILE A 17 -17.95 -10.10 -1.51
N ALA A 18 -18.10 -9.03 -0.72
CA ALA A 18 -17.05 -8.05 -0.51
C ALA A 18 -15.84 -8.66 0.21
N ASP A 19 -16.07 -9.51 1.22
CA ASP A 19 -15.03 -10.24 1.94
C ASP A 19 -14.25 -11.18 1.02
N CYS A 20 -14.91 -11.80 0.02
CA CYS A 20 -14.22 -12.60 -0.99
C CYS A 20 -13.18 -11.77 -1.77
N PHE A 21 -13.52 -10.55 -2.20
CA PHE A 21 -12.58 -9.68 -2.91
C PHE A 21 -11.41 -9.24 -2.03
N LEU A 22 -11.66 -8.97 -0.74
CA LEU A 22 -10.60 -8.63 0.21
C LEU A 22 -9.66 -9.81 0.46
N ALA A 23 -10.20 -11.03 0.59
CA ALA A 23 -9.43 -12.24 0.80
C ALA A 23 -8.47 -12.55 -0.36
N THR A 24 -8.86 -12.23 -1.60
CA THR A 24 -8.02 -12.42 -2.80
C THR A 24 -7.14 -11.22 -3.12
N SER A 25 -7.16 -10.15 -2.30
CA SER A 25 -6.48 -8.87 -2.58
C SER A 25 -6.94 -8.17 -3.87
N ASP A 26 -8.15 -8.48 -4.36
CA ASP A 26 -8.79 -7.82 -5.51
C ASP A 26 -9.50 -6.53 -5.09
N ILE A 27 -8.72 -5.61 -4.52
CA ILE A 27 -9.23 -4.36 -3.94
C ILE A 27 -9.85 -3.46 -5.00
N ASP A 28 -9.42 -3.54 -6.25
CA ASP A 28 -10.03 -2.80 -7.35
C ASP A 28 -11.49 -3.23 -7.58
N TYR A 29 -11.75 -4.55 -7.61
CA TYR A 29 -13.12 -5.06 -7.68
C TYR A 29 -13.94 -4.75 -6.44
N TYR A 30 -13.32 -4.81 -5.26
CA TYR A 30 -13.98 -4.37 -4.02
C TYR A 30 -14.43 -2.91 -4.09
N MET A 31 -13.60 -2.02 -4.63
CA MET A 31 -13.92 -0.61 -4.79
C MET A 31 -15.00 -0.38 -5.85
N ASP A 32 -14.98 -1.12 -6.96
CA ASP A 32 -16.03 -1.09 -7.99
C ASP A 32 -17.37 -1.59 -7.43
N PHE A 33 -17.34 -2.68 -6.64
CA PHE A 33 -18.50 -3.21 -5.93
C PHE A 33 -19.11 -2.16 -4.98
N ARG A 34 -18.27 -1.43 -4.22
CA ARG A 34 -18.69 -0.30 -3.37
C ARG A 34 -19.15 0.92 -4.17
N ALA A 35 -18.82 1.02 -5.46
CA ALA A 35 -19.20 2.14 -6.31
C ALA A 35 -20.63 2.02 -6.85
N VAL A 36 -21.20 0.81 -6.89
CA VAL A 36 -22.52 0.51 -7.49
C VAL A 36 -23.63 1.43 -6.97
N CYS A 37 -23.88 1.44 -5.65
CA CYS A 37 -24.90 2.28 -5.04
C CYS A 37 -24.63 2.51 -3.54
N ARG A 38 -25.42 3.40 -2.91
CA ARG A 38 -25.25 3.73 -1.48
C ARG A 38 -25.54 2.55 -0.56
N SER A 39 -26.54 1.71 -0.85
CA SER A 39 -26.89 0.56 -0.01
C SER A 39 -25.77 -0.48 0.02
N TRP A 40 -25.16 -0.76 -1.13
CA TRP A 40 -24.03 -1.68 -1.23
C TRP A 40 -22.79 -1.15 -0.51
N ARG A 41 -22.52 0.16 -0.65
CA ARG A 41 -21.44 0.83 0.09
C ARG A 41 -21.66 0.79 1.60
N SER A 42 -22.88 0.95 2.08
CA SER A 42 -23.18 0.88 3.52
C SER A 42 -23.14 -0.54 4.09
N ALA A 43 -23.36 -1.56 3.26
CA ALA A 43 -23.34 -2.97 3.67
C ALA A 43 -21.92 -3.56 3.77
N THR A 44 -20.89 -2.78 3.44
CA THR A 44 -19.50 -3.25 3.38
C THR A 44 -18.59 -2.33 4.18
N GLU A 45 -17.50 -2.86 4.73
CA GLU A 45 -16.56 -2.08 5.54
C GLU A 45 -15.86 -0.96 4.73
N ASP A 46 -15.42 0.11 5.40
CA ASP A 46 -14.58 1.11 4.74
C ASP A 46 -13.11 0.65 4.77
N PRO A 47 -12.50 0.35 3.61
CA PRO A 47 -11.19 -0.30 3.54
C PRO A 47 -10.01 0.61 3.95
N LYS A 48 -10.28 1.88 4.28
CA LYS A 48 -9.33 2.96 4.69
C LYS A 48 -7.86 2.51 4.77
N ASN A 49 -7.47 1.99 5.93
CA ASN A 49 -6.11 1.55 6.24
C ASN A 49 -6.01 0.01 6.35
N SER A 50 -7.06 -0.76 6.10
CA SER A 50 -7.02 -2.22 6.20
C SER A 50 -6.66 -2.86 4.87
N ALA A 51 -7.14 -2.31 3.76
CA ALA A 51 -6.87 -2.83 2.43
C ALA A 51 -5.47 -2.41 1.95
N ARG A 52 -4.62 -3.40 1.65
CA ARG A 52 -3.30 -3.20 1.05
C ARG A 52 -3.32 -3.65 -0.40
N PRO A 53 -3.04 -2.78 -1.39
CA PRO A 53 -3.05 -3.13 -2.80
C PRO A 53 -1.79 -3.97 -3.16
N ARG A 54 -1.63 -5.12 -2.50
CA ARG A 54 -0.55 -6.07 -2.76
C ARG A 54 -0.54 -6.42 -4.25
N HIS A 55 0.65 -6.54 -4.82
CA HIS A 55 0.88 -6.80 -6.25
C HIS A 55 0.53 -5.63 -7.18
N TRP A 56 0.02 -4.49 -6.71
CA TRP A 56 -0.17 -3.33 -7.57
C TRP A 56 1.07 -2.45 -7.58
N VAL A 57 1.59 -2.20 -8.78
CA VAL A 57 2.71 -1.29 -9.02
C VAL A 57 2.20 -0.07 -9.77
N PHE A 58 2.59 1.11 -9.30
CA PHE A 58 2.26 2.37 -9.92
C PHE A 58 3.28 2.73 -11.02
N ILE A 59 2.78 2.91 -12.23
CA ILE A 59 3.55 3.19 -13.44
C ILE A 59 3.14 4.56 -13.96
N ASP A 60 3.44 5.61 -13.22
CA ASP A 60 3.16 6.97 -13.68
C ASP A 60 4.25 7.95 -13.22
N ARG A 61 5.41 7.79 -13.87
CA ARG A 61 6.50 8.80 -13.83
C ARG A 61 6.51 9.68 -15.08
N VAL A 62 5.57 9.51 -16.02
CA VAL A 62 5.67 10.06 -17.39
C VAL A 62 4.56 11.06 -17.72
N PHE A 63 3.38 10.98 -17.10
CA PHE A 63 2.24 11.81 -17.47
C PHE A 63 1.71 12.59 -16.26
N ARG A 64 2.38 13.71 -15.92
CA ARG A 64 2.01 14.60 -14.79
C ARG A 64 0.60 15.19 -14.86
N THR A 65 -0.13 14.95 -15.96
CA THR A 65 -1.44 15.53 -16.26
C THR A 65 -2.48 14.50 -16.70
N GLY A 66 -2.17 13.20 -16.65
CA GLY A 66 -3.06 12.12 -17.11
C GLY A 66 -3.56 11.21 -15.97
N PRO A 67 -4.45 10.24 -16.29
CA PRO A 67 -4.81 9.19 -15.33
C PRO A 67 -3.60 8.31 -15.05
N SER A 68 -3.35 8.04 -13.77
CA SER A 68 -2.26 7.18 -13.35
C SER A 68 -2.54 5.73 -13.72
N LEU A 69 -1.49 5.04 -14.18
CA LEU A 69 -1.56 3.64 -14.54
C LEU A 69 -1.06 2.78 -13.38
N LEU A 70 -1.89 1.84 -12.95
CA LEU A 70 -1.53 0.80 -12.01
C LEU A 70 -1.56 -0.55 -12.71
N VAL A 71 -0.61 -1.41 -12.38
CA VAL A 71 -0.51 -2.76 -12.95
C VAL A 71 -0.44 -3.76 -11.83
N ASN A 72 -1.33 -4.74 -11.87
CA ASN A 72 -1.30 -5.89 -10.99
C ASN A 72 -0.27 -6.88 -11.52
N THR A 73 0.82 -7.09 -10.80
CA THR A 73 1.95 -7.93 -11.23
C THR A 73 1.65 -9.42 -11.13
N ALA A 74 0.67 -9.83 -10.33
CA ALA A 74 0.27 -11.24 -10.21
C ALA A 74 -0.67 -11.67 -11.35
N THR A 75 -1.55 -10.77 -11.80
CA THR A 75 -2.61 -11.09 -12.78
C THR A 75 -2.41 -10.42 -14.15
N GLY A 76 -1.51 -9.44 -14.25
CA GLY A 76 -1.31 -8.63 -15.46
C GLY A 76 -2.43 -7.62 -15.73
N ARG A 77 -3.36 -7.42 -14.81
CA ARG A 77 -4.47 -6.45 -14.97
C ARG A 77 -3.94 -5.02 -14.92
N PHE A 78 -4.57 -4.15 -15.72
CA PHE A 78 -4.25 -2.73 -15.78
C PHE A 78 -5.43 -1.92 -15.25
N LEU A 79 -5.15 -0.94 -14.40
CA LEU A 79 -6.14 0.01 -13.90
C LEU A 79 -5.66 1.42 -14.19
N ARG A 80 -6.48 2.19 -14.90
CA ARG A 80 -6.29 3.63 -15.07
C ARG A 80 -7.13 4.35 -14.04
N LYS A 81 -6.51 5.18 -13.21
CA LYS A 81 -7.19 5.90 -12.15
C LYS A 81 -6.77 7.36 -12.14
N GLU A 82 -7.77 8.23 -12.09
CA GLU A 82 -7.49 9.64 -11.82
C GLU A 82 -7.17 9.82 -10.34
N LEU A 83 -5.95 10.29 -10.08
CA LEU A 83 -5.47 10.63 -8.74
C LEU A 83 -5.14 12.13 -8.70
N PRO A 84 -6.17 13.01 -8.74
CA PRO A 84 -5.96 14.46 -8.86
C PRO A 84 -5.14 15.03 -7.71
N MET A 85 -5.21 14.41 -6.53
CA MET A 85 -4.39 14.78 -5.37
C MET A 85 -2.89 14.71 -5.64
N LEU A 86 -2.40 13.86 -6.56
CA LEU A 86 -0.96 13.76 -6.88
C LEU A 86 -0.38 15.03 -7.53
N ARG A 87 -1.21 16.00 -7.90
CA ARG A 87 -0.74 17.29 -8.43
C ARG A 87 0.10 18.06 -7.41
N ASP A 88 -0.23 17.92 -6.14
CA ASP A 88 0.38 18.65 -5.02
C ASP A 88 1.53 17.87 -4.36
N TYR A 89 1.83 16.67 -4.89
CA TYR A 89 2.83 15.76 -4.32
C TYR A 89 3.85 15.30 -5.38
N PHE A 90 4.99 14.82 -4.89
CA PHE A 90 5.94 14.00 -5.62
C PHE A 90 5.78 12.55 -5.15
N VAL A 91 5.68 11.61 -6.09
CA VAL A 91 5.73 10.17 -5.78
C VAL A 91 7.20 9.79 -5.61
N THR A 92 7.62 9.59 -4.37
CA THR A 92 9.02 9.30 -4.03
C THR A 92 9.32 7.82 -4.24
N ASP A 93 8.43 6.96 -3.76
CA ASP A 93 8.63 5.51 -3.77
C ASP A 93 7.30 4.74 -3.64
N THR A 94 7.36 3.42 -3.69
CA THR A 94 6.23 2.51 -3.44
C THR A 94 6.62 1.49 -2.37
N THR A 95 5.76 1.30 -1.37
CA THR A 95 5.97 0.28 -0.35
C THR A 95 5.78 -1.12 -0.93
N MET A 96 6.32 -2.14 -0.26
CA MET A 96 6.16 -3.54 -0.68
C MET A 96 4.68 -3.99 -0.73
N ASP A 97 3.81 -3.32 0.02
CA ASP A 97 2.37 -3.59 0.03
C ASP A 97 1.59 -2.76 -1.02
N GLY A 98 2.28 -2.08 -1.94
CA GLY A 98 1.69 -1.33 -3.06
C GLY A 98 1.18 0.07 -2.70
N LEU A 99 1.52 0.60 -1.52
CA LEU A 99 1.17 1.97 -1.14
C LEU A 99 2.18 2.95 -1.72
N LEU A 100 1.72 4.15 -2.09
CA LEU A 100 2.59 5.19 -2.61
C LEU A 100 3.13 6.04 -1.48
N LEU A 101 4.45 6.22 -1.44
CA LEU A 101 5.08 7.21 -0.59
C LEU A 101 5.16 8.52 -1.36
N LEU A 102 4.52 9.53 -0.81
CA LEU A 102 4.38 10.86 -1.36
C LEU A 102 5.13 11.87 -0.51
N MET A 103 5.59 12.95 -1.14
CA MET A 103 6.16 14.12 -0.48
C MET A 103 5.43 15.35 -1.00
N GLU A 104 4.95 16.22 -0.10
CA GLU A 104 4.34 17.49 -0.48
C GLU A 104 5.31 18.33 -1.31
N ARG A 105 4.79 19.05 -2.30
CA ARG A 105 5.61 19.94 -3.13
C ARG A 105 5.94 21.25 -2.46
N ASP A 106 5.07 21.68 -1.56
CA ASP A 106 5.21 22.94 -0.83
C ASP A 106 5.67 22.67 0.60
N SER A 107 6.34 23.66 1.19
CA SER A 107 6.75 23.63 2.60
C SER A 107 5.53 23.34 3.50
N PRO A 108 5.62 22.38 4.44
CA PRO A 108 6.83 21.82 5.03
C PRO A 108 7.39 20.54 4.36
N TYR A 109 6.97 20.16 3.15
CA TYR A 109 7.41 18.92 2.49
C TYR A 109 7.08 17.65 3.29
N ALA A 110 5.89 17.62 3.90
CA ALA A 110 5.45 16.49 4.71
C ALA A 110 5.37 15.21 3.86
N LEU A 111 5.74 14.07 4.48
CA LEU A 111 5.55 12.77 3.87
C LEU A 111 4.11 12.29 4.04
N CYS A 112 3.58 11.65 3.02
CA CYS A 112 2.28 11.01 3.06
C CYS A 112 2.37 9.60 2.50
N VAL A 113 1.58 8.68 3.05
CA VAL A 113 1.37 7.36 2.45
C VAL A 113 -0.04 7.31 1.89
N LEU A 114 -0.16 7.05 0.59
CA LEU A 114 -1.41 6.97 -0.13
C LEU A 114 -1.69 5.51 -0.55
N ASN A 115 -2.90 5.04 -0.28
CA ASN A 115 -3.45 3.88 -0.97
C ASN A 115 -4.04 4.35 -2.31
N PRO A 116 -3.43 4.01 -3.46
CA PRO A 116 -3.90 4.50 -4.75
C PRO A 116 -5.26 3.90 -5.16
N LEU A 117 -5.66 2.74 -4.65
CA LEU A 117 -6.95 2.12 -5.01
C LEU A 117 -8.10 2.70 -4.22
N THR A 118 -7.91 2.96 -2.92
CA THR A 118 -8.97 3.50 -2.04
C THR A 118 -8.97 5.02 -1.97
N GLY A 119 -7.86 5.67 -2.28
CA GLY A 119 -7.66 7.12 -2.08
C GLY A 119 -7.37 7.50 -0.63
N TYR A 120 -7.27 6.52 0.29
CA TYR A 120 -6.98 6.79 1.69
C TYR A 120 -5.53 7.23 1.87
N MET A 121 -5.32 8.33 2.59
CA MET A 121 -4.02 8.95 2.77
C MET A 121 -3.74 9.20 4.25
N ILE A 122 -2.52 8.89 4.68
CA ILE A 122 -2.00 9.21 6.01
C ILE A 122 -0.86 10.20 5.84
N ARG A 123 -0.90 11.31 6.57
CA ARG A 123 0.14 12.34 6.59
C ARG A 123 1.02 12.16 7.82
N PHE A 124 2.33 12.30 7.61
CA PHE A 124 3.39 12.16 8.59
C PHE A 124 4.11 13.51 8.73
N MET A 125 4.52 13.85 9.95
CA MET A 125 5.17 15.14 10.25
C MET A 125 6.68 15.14 9.94
N VAL A 126 7.20 14.03 9.42
CA VAL A 126 8.60 13.90 9.01
C VAL A 126 8.87 14.65 7.70
N THR A 127 9.92 15.46 7.72
CA THR A 127 10.55 16.05 6.54
C THR A 127 11.79 15.25 6.18
N LEU A 128 11.88 14.74 4.95
CA LEU A 128 13.10 14.06 4.50
C LEU A 128 14.25 15.07 4.37
N PRO A 129 15.45 14.77 4.90
CA PRO A 129 16.63 15.58 4.61
C PRO A 129 16.97 15.55 3.12
N ASP A 130 17.43 16.67 2.59
CA ASP A 130 17.84 16.79 1.19
C ASP A 130 18.89 15.74 0.80
N GLY A 131 18.72 15.10 -0.36
CA GLY A 131 19.68 14.14 -0.90
C GLY A 131 19.68 12.75 -0.24
N VAL A 132 18.59 12.40 0.46
CA VAL A 132 18.30 11.05 0.97
C VAL A 132 17.59 10.21 -0.09
N THR A 133 18.16 9.04 -0.40
CA THR A 133 17.49 7.98 -1.16
C THR A 133 16.91 6.97 -0.19
N LEU A 134 15.61 6.73 -0.30
CA LEU A 134 14.91 5.68 0.44
C LEU A 134 15.15 4.34 -0.25
N GLU A 135 15.43 3.30 0.53
CA GLU A 135 15.59 1.95 -0.02
C GLU A 135 14.38 1.05 0.28
N PHE A 136 13.80 1.19 1.47
CA PHE A 136 12.75 0.30 1.94
C PHE A 136 11.72 1.07 2.79
N PRO A 137 10.73 1.73 2.16
CA PRO A 137 9.61 2.30 2.88
C PRO A 137 8.60 1.19 3.25
N THR A 138 8.18 1.14 4.51
CA THR A 138 7.10 0.25 4.96
C THR A 138 6.16 0.95 5.93
N LEU A 139 4.87 0.61 5.85
CA LEU A 139 3.83 1.14 6.73
C LEU A 139 3.35 0.03 7.66
N VAL A 140 3.69 0.13 8.93
CA VAL A 140 3.19 -0.80 9.96
C VAL A 140 1.79 -0.36 10.36
N CYS A 141 0.82 -1.27 10.19
CA CYS A 141 -0.57 -1.00 10.54
C CYS A 141 -0.83 -1.29 12.02
N GLY A 142 -1.55 -0.39 12.69
CA GLY A 142 -1.95 -0.49 14.09
C GLY A 142 -2.88 0.68 14.46
N PRO A 143 -3.29 0.80 15.73
CA PRO A 143 -4.08 1.94 16.22
C PRO A 143 -3.40 3.29 15.93
N SER A 144 -2.07 3.28 15.97
CA SER A 144 -1.20 4.36 15.51
C SER A 144 -0.36 3.80 14.35
N PRO A 145 -0.68 4.16 13.10
CA PRO A 145 0.10 3.69 11.96
C PRO A 145 1.50 4.30 11.99
N THR A 146 2.52 3.47 11.80
CA THR A 146 3.92 3.88 11.86
C THR A 146 4.57 3.75 10.49
N LEU A 147 5.10 4.85 9.95
CA LEU A 147 5.95 4.81 8.75
C LEU A 147 7.38 4.48 9.17
N VAL A 148 7.96 3.44 8.58
CA VAL A 148 9.38 3.06 8.75
C VAL A 148 10.12 3.31 7.45
N LEU A 149 11.18 4.13 7.53
CA LEU A 149 12.04 4.48 6.39
C LEU A 149 13.46 4.03 6.67
N LEU A 150 14.08 3.29 5.74
CA LEU A 150 15.49 2.92 5.78
C LEU A 150 16.29 3.71 4.74
N CYS A 151 17.39 4.35 5.20
CA CYS A 151 18.28 5.17 4.38
C CYS A 151 19.70 4.58 4.30
N ASN A 152 20.33 4.72 3.14
CA ASN A 152 21.62 4.09 2.82
C ASN A 152 22.84 4.80 3.44
N LYS A 153 22.76 6.13 3.65
CA LYS A 153 23.90 6.92 4.19
C LYS A 153 24.04 6.81 5.71
N SER A 154 23.00 6.32 6.37
CA SER A 154 22.94 6.01 7.79
C SER A 154 21.72 5.14 7.95
N LEU A 155 21.88 3.92 8.46
CA LEU A 155 20.77 3.07 8.94
C LEU A 155 20.00 3.83 10.02
N MET A 156 19.14 4.73 9.59
CA MET A 156 18.25 5.53 10.41
C MET A 156 16.86 5.01 10.10
N ALA A 157 16.22 4.45 11.11
CA ALA A 157 14.79 4.21 11.06
C ALA A 157 14.11 5.49 11.55
N TYR A 158 13.37 6.14 10.65
CA TYR A 158 12.36 7.11 11.06
C TYR A 158 11.12 6.30 11.39
N LEU A 159 10.66 6.40 12.64
CA LEU A 159 9.38 5.88 13.11
C LEU A 159 8.52 7.11 13.36
N ASP A 160 7.52 7.34 12.52
CA ASP A 160 6.51 8.36 12.80
C ASP A 160 5.19 7.66 13.09
N ASP A 161 4.85 7.60 14.38
CA ASP A 161 3.44 7.47 14.76
C ASP A 161 2.83 8.84 14.52
N THR A 162 1.58 8.97 14.06
CA THR A 162 0.93 10.26 13.69
C THR A 162 1.10 11.47 14.65
N TYR A 163 1.69 11.29 15.84
CA TYR A 163 1.96 12.27 16.88
C TYR A 163 3.43 12.30 17.40
N LEU A 164 4.34 11.43 16.94
CA LEU A 164 5.69 11.28 17.51
C LEU A 164 6.72 10.77 16.48
N VAL A 165 7.67 11.64 16.13
CA VAL A 165 8.82 11.29 15.31
C VAL A 165 9.96 10.76 16.18
N ARG A 166 10.35 9.49 16.00
CA ARG A 166 11.57 8.93 16.57
C ARG A 166 12.57 8.59 15.46
N CYS A 167 13.72 9.27 15.47
CA CYS A 167 14.86 8.94 14.64
C CYS A 167 15.83 8.08 15.45
N THR A 168 15.89 6.77 15.17
CA THR A 168 16.85 5.88 15.83
C THR A 168 17.88 5.39 14.82
N ARG A 169 19.17 5.54 15.16
CA ARG A 169 20.25 4.91 14.41
C ARG A 169 20.21 3.41 14.69
N LEU A 170 19.78 2.63 13.70
CA LEU A 170 19.87 1.17 13.74
C LEU A 170 21.35 0.80 13.70
N ILE A 171 21.92 0.51 14.86
CA ILE A 171 23.16 -0.24 14.95
C ILE A 171 22.78 -1.66 14.54
N LEU A 172 23.07 -2.05 13.29
CA LEU A 172 22.92 -3.41 12.80
C LEU A 172 23.93 -4.30 13.53
N ALA A 173 23.62 -4.65 14.77
CA ALA A 173 24.30 -5.72 15.50
C ALA A 173 23.94 -7.03 14.79
N ARG A 174 24.85 -7.47 13.91
CA ARG A 174 25.03 -8.85 13.43
C ARG A 174 23.75 -9.70 13.37
N THR A 175 23.12 -9.83 12.20
CA THR A 175 22.61 -11.12 11.66
C THR A 175 21.94 -10.93 10.30
N PHE A 176 22.73 -10.94 9.24
CA PHE A 176 22.32 -11.55 7.97
C PHE A 176 23.46 -12.49 7.56
N ARG A 177 23.46 -13.72 8.08
CA ARG A 177 24.22 -14.80 7.43
C ARG A 177 23.46 -15.15 6.15
N ARG A 178 24.07 -14.81 5.02
CA ARG A 178 23.74 -15.31 3.70
C ARG A 178 23.74 -16.85 3.76
N VAL A 179 22.58 -17.48 3.79
CA VAL A 179 22.47 -18.92 3.49
C VAL A 179 22.64 -19.04 1.98
N ARG A 180 23.88 -19.28 1.54
CA ARG A 180 24.16 -19.75 0.18
C ARG A 180 23.50 -21.13 0.05
N GLY A 181 22.73 -21.32 -1.02
CA GLY A 181 22.12 -22.59 -1.34
C GLY A 181 23.15 -23.73 -1.33
N GLN A 182 22.79 -24.82 -0.67
CA GLN A 182 23.31 -26.14 -0.96
C GLN A 182 22.12 -27.09 -1.06
N SER A 183 22.09 -27.76 -2.20
CA SER A 183 21.18 -28.82 -2.62
C SER A 183 20.95 -29.87 -1.54
N CYS A 184 19.69 -30.19 -1.26
CA CYS A 184 19.31 -31.39 -0.52
C CYS A 184 19.33 -32.58 -1.49
N LEU A 185 20.27 -33.50 -1.30
CA LEU A 185 20.08 -34.90 -1.71
C LEU A 185 19.62 -35.69 -0.46
N PRO A 186 18.80 -36.74 -0.60
CA PRO A 186 18.28 -37.49 0.54
C PRO A 186 19.36 -38.39 1.13
N LEU A 187 19.43 -38.40 2.47
CA LEU A 187 20.17 -39.41 3.25
C LEU A 187 19.36 -40.71 3.24
N ASP A 188 19.81 -41.68 2.44
CA ASP A 188 19.50 -43.08 2.66
C ASP A 188 20.40 -43.67 3.75
N GLN A 189 19.81 -44.65 4.42
CA GLN A 189 20.15 -45.29 5.68
C GLN A 189 21.50 -46.02 5.71
N ALA A 190 22.17 -45.98 6.87
CA ALA A 190 23.00 -47.07 7.35
C ALA A 190 23.08 -47.00 8.89
N ASP A 191 22.28 -47.84 9.54
CA ASP A 191 22.72 -48.80 10.57
C ASP A 191 21.80 -50.02 10.48
#